data_AF-A0A971S9Z1-F1
#
_entry.id   AF-A0A971S9Z1-F1
#
_cell.length_a   1.000
_cell.length_b   1.000
_cell.length_c   1.000
_cell.angle_alpha   90.00
_cell.angle_beta   90.00
_cell.angle_gamma   90.00
#
_symmetry.space_group_name_H-M   'P 1'
#
loop_
_entity.id
_entity.type
_entity.pdbx_description
1 polymer ?
#
loop_
_entity_poly.entity_id
_entity_poly.type
_entity_poly.pdbx_seq_one_letter_code
_entity_poly.pdbx_strand_id
1 'polypeptide(L)'
;MYQVTLNPKAVFMLGMLIFVSVYASWIDRLERKIYGVKPGVYIEEQKVGGFLPEELEVVLDELVIRYREMPRNPYLDRETGEIIPEKYGVEVDVPATYRAVFNAPAHARVRVITKQVPPLHTARELEEVNRQIGYFHTWFYGSGQRYENITLALLSINNQIVWPGETFSFNEVVGPRTPERGYRMAPVIGGDGLGFGGGVCQVSTTLYNAVLDAGLEVVERHPHSSRVPYVAPGKDATVVFDALDFRFRNNTDYPVIIKAGMSRGKISVQIIGK
;
A
#
# COMPACT_ATOMS: atom_id res chain seq x y z
N MET A 1 61.64 14.26 -46.52
CA MET A 1 61.27 14.97 -45.27
C MET A 1 59.98 15.73 -45.55
N TYR A 2 58.82 15.19 -45.18
CA TYR A 2 57.55 15.92 -45.35
C TYR A 2 57.50 17.02 -44.27
N GLN A 3 57.69 18.28 -44.65
CA GLN A 3 57.41 19.41 -43.77
C GLN A 3 55.89 19.53 -43.64
N VAL A 4 55.37 19.14 -42.48
CA VAL A 4 53.98 19.42 -42.11
C VAL A 4 53.87 20.93 -41.90
N THR A 5 53.34 21.64 -42.88
CA THR A 5 53.02 23.07 -42.74
C THR A 5 51.71 23.20 -41.98
N LEU A 6 51.80 23.58 -40.71
CA LEU A 6 50.64 23.87 -39.87
C LEU A 6 49.88 25.06 -40.45
N ASN A 7 48.62 24.85 -40.82
CA ASN A 7 47.75 25.91 -41.32
C ASN A 7 47.56 26.97 -40.20
N PRO A 8 48.02 28.22 -40.39
CA PRO A 8 47.98 29.25 -39.34
C PRO A 8 46.55 29.59 -38.89
N LYS A 9 45.54 29.42 -39.76
CA LYS A 9 44.13 29.55 -39.38
C LYS A 9 43.68 28.43 -38.43
N ALA A 10 44.20 27.22 -38.62
CA ALA A 10 43.90 26.08 -37.74
C ALA A 10 44.55 26.24 -36.37
N VAL A 11 45.80 26.76 -36.31
CA VAL A 11 46.50 27.05 -35.04
C VAL A 11 45.77 28.15 -34.24
N PHE A 12 45.31 29.22 -34.92
CA PHE A 12 44.53 30.28 -34.29
C PHE A 12 43.19 29.78 -33.75
N MET A 13 42.44 28.99 -34.53
CA MET A 13 41.19 28.38 -34.05
C MET A 13 41.41 27.45 -32.87
N LEU A 14 42.46 26.63 -32.88
CA LEU A 14 42.80 25.75 -31.76
C LEU A 14 43.14 26.56 -30.49
N GLY A 15 43.92 27.64 -30.62
CA GLY A 15 44.22 28.55 -29.52
C GLY A 15 42.98 29.25 -28.97
N MET A 16 42.05 29.66 -29.84
CA MET A 16 40.77 30.26 -29.43
C MET A 16 39.89 29.26 -28.68
N LEU A 17 39.80 28.01 -29.15
CA LEU A 17 39.06 26.94 -28.47
C LEU A 17 39.64 26.62 -27.08
N ILE A 18 40.97 26.59 -26.95
CA ILE A 18 41.65 26.40 -25.66
C ILE A 18 41.39 27.61 -24.74
N PHE A 19 41.44 28.84 -25.26
CA PHE A 19 41.18 30.03 -24.46
C PHE A 19 39.73 30.06 -23.96
N VAL A 20 38.76 29.77 -24.82
CA VAL A 20 37.34 29.69 -24.45
C VAL A 20 37.10 28.60 -23.40
N SER A 21 37.73 27.43 -23.53
CA SER A 21 37.56 26.34 -22.55
C SER A 21 38.20 26.65 -21.20
N VAL A 22 39.41 27.23 -21.17
CA VAL A 22 40.07 27.69 -19.95
C VAL A 22 39.27 28.81 -19.28
N TYR A 23 38.74 29.74 -20.07
CA TYR A 23 37.92 30.84 -19.57
C TYR A 23 36.59 30.34 -19.00
N ALA A 24 35.90 29.44 -19.69
CA ALA A 24 34.68 28.80 -19.20
C ALA A 24 34.95 28.03 -17.89
N SER A 25 36.05 27.27 -17.80
CA SER A 25 36.46 26.58 -16.57
C SER A 25 36.82 27.53 -15.42
N TRP A 26 37.32 28.72 -15.72
CA TRP A 26 37.62 29.74 -14.72
C TRP A 26 36.34 30.39 -14.18
N ILE A 27 35.37 30.69 -15.06
CA ILE A 27 34.05 31.22 -14.67
C ILE A 27 33.31 30.20 -13.79
N ASP A 28 33.24 28.93 -14.20
CA ASP A 28 32.58 27.87 -13.41
C ASP A 28 33.19 27.72 -12.00
N ARG A 29 34.52 27.77 -11.88
CA ARG A 29 35.20 27.75 -10.56
C ARG A 29 34.88 28.96 -9.69
N LEU A 30 34.70 30.14 -10.30
CA LEU A 30 34.30 31.34 -9.58
C LEU A 30 32.85 31.27 -9.11
N GLU A 31 31.95 30.84 -9.99
CA GLU A 31 30.53 30.67 -9.70
C GLU A 31 30.33 29.71 -8.51
N ARG A 32 30.97 28.53 -8.56
CA ARG A 32 30.93 27.54 -7.48
C ARG A 32 31.50 28.05 -6.15
N LYS A 33 32.46 28.97 -6.20
CA LYS A 33 33.04 29.57 -4.99
C LYS A 33 32.12 30.62 -4.37
N ILE A 34 31.30 31.30 -5.18
CA ILE A 34 30.41 32.39 -4.74
C ILE A 34 29.05 31.84 -4.33
N TYR A 35 28.48 30.94 -5.13
CA TYR A 35 27.09 30.46 -4.98
C TYR A 35 26.98 29.00 -4.55
N GLY A 36 28.08 28.25 -4.59
CA GLY A 36 28.09 26.83 -4.23
C GLY A 36 28.35 26.56 -2.74
N VAL A 37 28.12 25.32 -2.34
CA VAL A 37 28.43 24.80 -1.00
C VAL A 37 29.91 24.99 -0.69
N LYS A 38 30.25 25.36 0.56
CA LYS A 38 31.65 25.62 0.94
C LYS A 38 32.57 24.43 0.64
N PRO A 39 33.83 24.68 0.24
CA PRO A 39 34.76 23.61 -0.14
C PRO A 39 34.92 22.55 0.95
N GLY A 40 34.98 21.28 0.51
CA GLY A 40 35.20 20.15 1.39
C GLY A 40 34.04 19.76 2.30
N VAL A 41 32.85 20.36 2.16
CA VAL A 41 31.66 19.91 2.89
C VAL A 41 31.22 18.53 2.40
N TYR A 42 30.77 17.70 3.33
CA TYR A 42 30.17 16.40 3.08
C TYR A 42 28.75 16.36 3.66
N ILE A 43 27.88 15.63 2.98
CA ILE A 43 26.64 15.12 3.54
C ILE A 43 26.80 13.61 3.70
N GLU A 44 26.77 13.13 4.94
CA GLU A 44 27.21 11.77 5.29
C GLU A 44 28.61 11.49 4.71
N GLU A 45 28.73 10.51 3.81
CA GLU A 45 29.98 10.13 3.13
C GLU A 45 30.11 10.77 1.74
N GLN A 46 29.11 11.51 1.26
CA GLN A 46 29.11 12.13 -0.06
C GLN A 46 29.70 13.54 -0.01
N LYS A 47 30.75 13.77 -0.80
CA LYS A 47 31.37 15.09 -0.92
C LYS A 47 30.48 16.00 -1.76
N VAL A 48 30.04 17.12 -1.18
CA VAL A 48 29.17 18.11 -1.83
C VAL A 48 29.77 19.52 -1.88
N GLY A 49 30.96 19.72 -1.29
CA GLY A 49 31.64 21.01 -1.37
C GLY A 49 31.94 21.42 -2.82
N GLY A 50 31.48 22.61 -3.20
CA GLY A 50 31.53 23.16 -4.55
C GLY A 50 30.28 22.89 -5.41
N PHE A 51 29.28 22.18 -4.87
CA PHE A 51 28.02 21.94 -5.57
C PHE A 51 27.20 23.23 -5.62
N LEU A 52 26.62 23.52 -6.79
CA LEU A 52 25.61 24.55 -6.96
C LEU A 52 24.26 24.09 -6.38
N PRO A 53 23.30 25.01 -6.15
CA PRO A 53 21.99 24.65 -5.60
C PRO A 53 21.30 23.50 -6.34
N GLU A 54 21.31 23.50 -7.66
CA GLU A 54 20.66 22.49 -8.51
C GLU A 54 21.36 21.13 -8.39
N GLU A 55 22.68 21.12 -8.25
CA GLU A 55 23.45 19.88 -8.03
C GLU A 55 23.22 19.32 -6.63
N LEU A 56 23.08 20.18 -5.63
CA LEU A 56 22.75 19.78 -4.27
C LEU A 56 21.32 19.22 -4.18
N GLU A 57 20.37 19.79 -4.92
CA GLU A 57 18.99 19.27 -5.00
C GLU A 57 18.97 17.81 -5.50
N VAL A 58 19.73 17.48 -6.54
CA VAL A 58 19.85 16.10 -7.04
C VAL A 58 20.33 15.13 -5.94
N VAL A 59 21.32 15.55 -5.14
CA VAL A 59 21.80 14.74 -4.01
C VAL A 59 20.72 14.58 -2.93
N LEU A 60 19.98 15.65 -2.64
CA LEU A 60 18.90 15.59 -1.64
C LEU A 60 17.76 14.69 -2.11
N ASP A 61 17.41 14.69 -3.39
CA ASP A 61 16.41 13.80 -3.97
C ASP A 61 16.82 12.32 -3.85
N GLU A 62 18.09 12.01 -4.13
CA GLU A 62 18.64 10.67 -3.90
C GLU A 62 18.55 10.25 -2.41
N LEU A 63 18.83 11.18 -1.50
CA LEU A 63 18.73 10.95 -0.07
C LEU A 63 17.28 10.77 0.40
N VAL A 64 16.33 11.52 -0.18
CA VAL A 64 14.89 11.33 0.08
C VAL A 64 14.51 9.90 -0.25
N ILE A 65 14.88 9.40 -1.42
CA ILE A 65 14.57 8.02 -1.82
C ILE A 65 15.23 7.02 -0.89
N ARG A 66 16.51 7.23 -0.53
CA ARG A 66 17.29 6.32 0.30
C ARG A 66 16.76 6.20 1.73
N TYR A 67 16.36 7.32 2.34
CA TYR A 67 15.91 7.37 3.73
C TYR A 67 14.40 7.19 3.90
N ARG A 68 13.64 7.12 2.80
CA ARG A 68 12.18 7.02 2.86
C ARG A 68 11.74 5.70 3.49
N GLU A 69 11.15 5.80 4.67
CA GLU A 69 10.35 4.75 5.27
C GLU A 69 8.89 5.21 5.25
N MET A 70 8.02 4.47 4.55
CA MET A 70 6.59 4.80 4.57
C MET A 70 5.99 4.48 5.95
N PRO A 71 5.09 5.33 6.47
CA PRO A 71 4.33 4.98 7.66
C PRO A 71 3.44 3.77 7.37
N ARG A 72 3.07 3.05 8.44
CA ARG A 72 2.17 1.91 8.39
C ARG A 72 1.03 2.10 9.38
N ASN A 73 -0.20 2.02 8.90
CA ASN A 73 -1.40 1.98 9.72
C ASN A 73 -1.40 0.72 10.63
N PRO A 74 -2.15 0.72 11.74
CA PRO A 74 -2.32 -0.47 12.55
C PRO A 74 -3.11 -1.52 11.77
N TYR A 75 -2.96 -2.78 12.13
CA TYR A 75 -3.75 -3.87 11.55
C TYR A 75 -3.99 -4.97 12.58
N LEU A 76 -4.90 -5.89 12.27
CA LEU A 76 -5.11 -7.07 13.11
C LEU A 76 -4.29 -8.24 12.58
N ASP A 77 -3.64 -8.98 13.47
CA ASP A 77 -3.11 -10.29 13.13
C ASP A 77 -4.24 -11.18 12.58
N ARG A 78 -3.96 -11.85 11.46
CA ARG A 78 -4.97 -12.63 10.72
C ARG A 78 -5.48 -13.82 11.51
N GLU A 79 -4.65 -14.41 12.36
CA GLU A 79 -4.96 -15.62 13.12
C GLU A 79 -5.47 -15.29 14.52
N THR A 80 -4.72 -14.47 15.27
CA THR A 80 -5.01 -14.17 16.68
C THR A 80 -6.02 -13.02 16.83
N GLY A 81 -6.07 -12.12 15.85
CA GLY A 81 -6.86 -10.89 15.93
C GLY A 81 -6.26 -9.85 16.88
N GLU A 82 -5.00 -10.00 17.29
CA GLU A 82 -4.26 -9.01 18.08
C GLU A 82 -4.01 -7.74 17.26
N ILE A 83 -4.12 -6.58 17.91
CA ILE A 83 -3.81 -5.29 17.27
C ILE A 83 -2.28 -5.16 17.17
N ILE A 84 -1.78 -5.13 15.94
CA ILE A 84 -0.41 -4.73 15.65
C ILE A 84 -0.40 -3.22 15.44
N PRO A 85 0.32 -2.46 16.28
CA PRO A 85 0.27 -1.00 16.25
C PRO A 85 0.89 -0.41 14.99
N GLU A 86 0.51 0.84 14.75
CA GLU A 86 1.04 1.68 13.71
C GLU A 86 2.55 1.91 13.84
N LYS A 87 3.21 2.20 12.71
CA LYS A 87 4.63 2.60 12.67
C LYS A 87 4.74 3.94 11.97
N TYR A 88 5.42 4.89 12.61
CA TYR A 88 5.78 6.15 11.98
C TYR A 88 6.76 5.92 10.83
N GLY A 89 6.53 6.65 9.75
CA GLY A 89 7.45 6.76 8.64
C GLY A 89 8.58 7.73 8.95
N VAL A 90 9.55 7.77 8.06
CA VAL A 90 10.70 8.67 8.11
C VAL A 90 10.89 9.26 6.71
N GLU A 91 11.05 10.57 6.65
CA GLU A 91 11.45 11.26 5.42
C GLU A 91 12.52 12.30 5.71
N VAL A 92 13.30 12.64 4.68
CA VAL A 92 14.29 13.71 4.79
C VAL A 92 13.57 15.04 4.89
N ASP A 93 13.93 15.85 5.88
CA ASP A 93 13.59 17.26 5.91
C ASP A 93 14.53 17.98 4.94
N VAL A 94 14.12 18.03 3.66
CA VAL A 94 14.92 18.63 2.58
C VAL A 94 15.26 20.09 2.90
N PRO A 95 14.31 20.96 3.30
CA PRO A 95 14.64 22.35 3.65
C PRO A 95 15.61 22.49 4.83
N ALA A 96 15.48 21.66 5.88
CA ALA A 96 16.41 21.70 7.01
C ALA A 96 17.79 21.18 6.61
N THR A 97 17.86 20.06 5.90
CA THR A 97 19.10 19.43 5.44
C THR A 97 19.84 20.35 4.47
N TYR A 98 19.15 20.93 3.49
CA TYR A 98 19.71 21.91 2.55
C TYR A 98 20.34 23.08 3.32
N ARG A 99 19.60 23.71 4.23
CA ARG A 99 20.10 24.85 5.03
C ARG A 99 21.30 24.45 5.88
N ALA A 100 21.32 23.24 6.44
CA ALA A 100 22.43 22.74 7.24
C ALA A 100 23.69 22.55 6.39
N VAL A 101 23.57 21.95 5.20
CA VAL A 101 24.69 21.77 4.25
C VAL A 101 25.21 23.10 3.73
N PHE A 102 24.31 23.96 3.26
CA PHE A 102 24.68 25.20 2.60
C PHE A 102 25.37 26.19 3.56
N ASN A 103 24.91 26.26 4.81
CA ASN A 103 25.50 27.14 5.82
C ASN A 103 26.71 26.54 6.55
N ALA A 104 27.00 25.25 6.34
CA ALA A 104 28.09 24.57 7.02
C ALA A 104 29.44 25.27 6.78
N PRO A 105 30.39 25.23 7.75
CA PRO A 105 31.75 25.69 7.50
C PRO A 105 32.46 24.78 6.50
N ALA A 106 33.54 25.29 5.86
CA ALA A 106 34.36 24.47 4.98
C ALA A 106 34.86 23.21 5.71
N HIS A 107 34.95 22.09 4.99
CA HIS A 107 35.36 20.78 5.52
C HIS A 107 34.42 20.15 6.56
N ALA A 108 33.21 20.70 6.78
CA ALA A 108 32.24 20.11 7.68
C ALA A 108 31.63 18.81 7.15
N ARG A 109 31.19 17.95 8.08
CA ARG A 109 30.34 16.80 7.80
C ARG A 109 28.95 17.06 8.36
N VAL A 110 27.95 17.09 7.51
CA VAL A 110 26.55 17.33 7.86
C VAL A 110 25.80 16.02 7.81
N ARG A 111 24.97 15.77 8.83
CA ARG A 111 24.08 14.61 8.84
C ARG A 111 22.77 14.97 8.15
N VAL A 112 22.14 13.98 7.51
CA VAL A 112 20.78 14.13 6.99
C VAL A 112 19.83 14.42 8.14
N ILE A 113 19.03 15.47 8.01
CA ILE A 113 17.98 15.78 8.97
C ILE A 113 16.72 15.10 8.48
N THR A 114 16.15 14.23 9.32
CA THR A 114 14.90 13.55 9.02
C THR A 114 13.79 14.06 9.92
N LYS A 115 12.56 13.87 9.46
CA LYS A 115 11.34 14.11 10.23
C LYS A 115 10.46 12.88 10.15
N GLN A 116 9.64 12.70 11.18
CA GLN A 116 8.70 11.60 11.24
C GLN A 116 7.45 11.91 10.42
N VAL A 117 6.93 10.91 9.74
CA VAL A 117 5.66 10.98 9.01
C VAL A 117 4.64 10.13 9.78
N PRO A 118 3.55 10.72 10.30
CA PRO A 118 2.55 9.96 11.03
C PRO A 118 1.79 9.01 10.09
N PRO A 119 1.33 7.86 10.60
CA PRO A 119 0.37 7.02 9.90
C PRO A 119 -1.00 7.71 9.81
N LEU A 120 -1.85 7.22 8.90
CA LEU A 120 -3.20 7.77 8.71
C LEU A 120 -4.13 7.38 9.86
N HIS A 121 -3.90 6.21 10.45
CA HIS A 121 -4.68 5.65 11.55
C HIS A 121 -3.80 5.15 12.69
N THR A 122 -4.40 4.95 13.85
CA THR A 122 -3.76 4.59 15.13
C THR A 122 -4.43 3.37 15.76
N ALA A 123 -3.67 2.58 16.53
CA ALA A 123 -4.16 1.39 17.22
C ALA A 123 -5.32 1.69 18.16
N ARG A 124 -5.31 2.88 18.77
CA ARG A 124 -6.38 3.37 19.65
C ARG A 124 -7.73 3.42 18.94
N GLU A 125 -7.78 3.79 17.66
CA GLU A 125 -9.02 3.77 16.88
C GLU A 125 -9.63 2.37 16.81
N LEU A 126 -8.81 1.32 16.81
CA LEU A 126 -9.24 -0.08 16.81
C LEU A 126 -9.62 -0.59 18.20
N GLU A 127 -8.96 -0.12 19.26
CA GLU A 127 -9.31 -0.49 20.65
C GLU A 127 -10.72 -0.02 21.04
N GLU A 128 -11.17 1.09 20.47
CA GLU A 128 -12.52 1.62 20.66
C GLU A 128 -13.59 0.80 19.91
N VAL A 129 -13.20 -0.06 18.97
CA VAL A 129 -14.11 -0.90 18.15
C VAL A 129 -14.31 -2.25 18.82
N ASN A 130 -15.27 -2.31 19.75
CA ASN A 130 -15.49 -3.46 20.63
C ASN A 130 -16.94 -3.94 20.73
N ARG A 131 -17.87 -3.36 19.97
CA ARG A 131 -19.30 -3.73 19.99
C ARG A 131 -19.70 -4.46 18.74
N GLN A 132 -20.47 -5.54 18.87
CA GLN A 132 -21.11 -6.16 17.72
C GLN A 132 -22.26 -5.27 17.23
N ILE A 133 -22.10 -4.68 16.04
CA ILE A 133 -23.13 -3.84 15.41
C ILE A 133 -23.92 -4.58 14.35
N GLY A 134 -23.40 -5.70 13.83
CA GLY A 134 -24.14 -6.57 12.93
C GLY A 134 -23.72 -8.03 13.07
N TYR A 135 -24.67 -8.93 12.82
CA TYR A 135 -24.42 -10.35 12.91
C TYR A 135 -25.31 -11.13 11.96
N PHE A 136 -24.73 -12.13 11.31
CA PHE A 136 -25.51 -13.13 10.63
C PHE A 136 -24.83 -14.48 10.61
N HIS A 137 -25.65 -15.51 10.40
CA HIS A 137 -25.14 -16.86 10.28
C HIS A 137 -25.91 -17.65 9.22
N THR A 138 -25.26 -18.68 8.70
CA THR A 138 -25.89 -19.70 7.86
C THR A 138 -25.42 -21.09 8.29
N TRP A 139 -26.20 -22.11 7.96
CA TRP A 139 -25.84 -23.50 8.28
C TRP A 139 -25.07 -24.13 7.12
N PHE A 140 -23.97 -24.79 7.46
CA PHE A 140 -23.19 -25.58 6.53
C PHE A 140 -23.85 -26.93 6.30
N TYR A 141 -23.92 -27.30 5.03
CA TYR A 141 -24.24 -28.65 4.59
C TYR A 141 -23.27 -28.99 3.44
N GLY A 142 -22.77 -30.23 3.38
CA GLY A 142 -21.98 -30.70 2.23
C GLY A 142 -20.73 -31.50 2.61
N SER A 143 -19.87 -31.70 1.61
CA SER A 143 -18.67 -32.54 1.70
C SER A 143 -17.51 -31.85 2.42
N GLY A 144 -16.47 -32.62 2.76
CA GLY A 144 -15.21 -32.09 3.31
C GLY A 144 -14.54 -31.07 2.38
N GLN A 145 -14.57 -31.27 1.07
CA GLN A 145 -14.03 -30.29 0.10
C GLN A 145 -14.73 -28.92 0.21
N ARG A 146 -16.05 -28.94 0.40
CA ARG A 146 -16.84 -27.72 0.59
C ARG A 146 -16.48 -27.03 1.91
N TYR A 147 -16.25 -27.82 2.96
CA TYR A 147 -15.82 -27.30 4.26
C TYR A 147 -14.45 -26.60 4.15
N GLU A 148 -13.48 -27.21 3.46
CA GLU A 148 -12.17 -26.60 3.20
C GLU A 148 -12.30 -25.25 2.46
N ASN A 149 -13.09 -25.21 1.37
CA ASN A 149 -13.32 -23.99 0.60
C ASN A 149 -13.92 -22.85 1.43
N ILE A 150 -14.94 -23.16 2.23
CA ILE A 150 -15.60 -22.19 3.10
C ILE A 150 -14.64 -21.69 4.18
N THR A 151 -13.85 -22.60 4.76
CA THR A 151 -12.84 -22.25 5.77
C THR A 151 -11.81 -21.28 5.21
N LEU A 152 -11.27 -21.55 4.01
CA LEU A 152 -10.32 -20.64 3.35
C LEU A 152 -10.91 -19.25 3.09
N ALA A 153 -12.16 -19.18 2.63
CA ALA A 153 -12.83 -17.90 2.41
C ALA A 153 -13.11 -17.14 3.72
N LEU A 154 -13.50 -17.85 4.79
CA LEU A 154 -13.71 -17.24 6.11
C LEU A 154 -12.40 -16.71 6.70
N LEU A 155 -11.31 -17.48 6.62
CA LEU A 155 -9.98 -17.03 7.06
C LEU A 155 -9.51 -15.79 6.29
N SER A 156 -9.87 -15.67 5.02
CA SER A 156 -9.49 -14.52 4.19
C SER A 156 -10.19 -13.22 4.62
N ILE A 157 -11.45 -13.30 5.07
CA ILE A 157 -12.23 -12.13 5.51
C ILE A 157 -12.16 -11.88 7.02
N ASN A 158 -11.74 -12.87 7.82
CA ASN A 158 -11.62 -12.73 9.26
C ASN A 158 -10.52 -11.73 9.62
N ASN A 159 -10.77 -10.94 10.67
CA ASN A 159 -9.88 -9.89 11.17
C ASN A 159 -9.58 -8.78 10.14
N GLN A 160 -10.43 -8.60 9.13
CA GLN A 160 -10.30 -7.48 8.21
C GLN A 160 -10.83 -6.20 8.82
N ILE A 161 -10.06 -5.12 8.69
CA ILE A 161 -10.49 -3.76 9.04
C ILE A 161 -11.02 -3.11 7.76
N VAL A 162 -12.13 -2.39 7.86
CA VAL A 162 -12.62 -1.49 6.82
C VAL A 162 -12.65 -0.09 7.43
N TRP A 163 -11.76 0.78 7.00
CA TRP A 163 -11.59 2.13 7.53
C TRP A 163 -12.76 3.05 7.13
N PRO A 164 -12.99 4.16 7.85
CA PRO A 164 -14.02 5.14 7.48
C PRO A 164 -13.94 5.56 6.01
N GLY A 165 -15.05 5.44 5.29
CA GLY A 165 -15.16 5.77 3.88
C GLY A 165 -14.60 4.73 2.90
N GLU A 166 -13.86 3.72 3.38
CA GLU A 166 -13.29 2.63 2.57
C GLU A 166 -14.39 1.71 2.03
N THR A 167 -14.18 1.18 0.81
CA THR A 167 -15.04 0.14 0.22
C THR A 167 -14.33 -1.20 0.31
N PHE A 168 -14.94 -2.15 0.99
CA PHE A 168 -14.50 -3.53 1.02
C PHE A 168 -14.96 -4.26 -0.25
N SER A 169 -14.06 -5.04 -0.86
CA SER A 169 -14.37 -5.99 -1.93
C SER A 169 -14.13 -7.43 -1.47
N PHE A 170 -15.17 -8.26 -1.61
CA PHE A 170 -15.05 -9.67 -1.27
C PHE A 170 -14.06 -10.40 -2.19
N ASN A 171 -14.07 -10.10 -3.48
CA ASN A 171 -13.16 -10.73 -4.44
C ASN A 171 -11.70 -10.27 -4.29
N GLU A 172 -11.43 -9.00 -3.99
CA GLU A 172 -10.06 -8.53 -3.72
C GLU A 172 -9.47 -9.23 -2.50
N VAL A 173 -10.28 -9.41 -1.45
CA VAL A 173 -9.83 -10.02 -0.19
C VAL A 173 -9.67 -11.55 -0.29
N VAL A 174 -10.63 -12.24 -0.90
CA VAL A 174 -10.61 -13.71 -0.99
C VAL A 174 -9.72 -14.21 -2.15
N GLY A 175 -9.63 -13.42 -3.23
CA GLY A 175 -8.83 -13.74 -4.40
C GLY A 175 -9.41 -14.86 -5.27
N PRO A 176 -8.64 -15.38 -6.25
CA PRO A 176 -9.10 -16.42 -7.15
C PRO A 176 -9.26 -17.77 -6.45
N ARG A 177 -10.25 -18.57 -6.88
CA ARG A 177 -10.60 -19.86 -6.25
C ARG A 177 -9.94 -20.99 -7.04
N THR A 178 -8.63 -21.14 -6.89
CA THR A 178 -7.82 -22.10 -7.66
C THR A 178 -7.23 -23.21 -6.77
N PRO A 179 -6.91 -24.38 -7.34
CA PRO A 179 -6.27 -25.47 -6.60
C PRO A 179 -4.93 -25.09 -5.95
N GLU A 180 -4.14 -24.19 -6.57
CA GLU A 180 -2.85 -23.72 -6.03
C GLU A 180 -3.05 -22.91 -4.74
N ARG A 181 -4.21 -22.27 -4.58
CA ARG A 181 -4.62 -21.56 -3.37
C ARG A 181 -5.35 -22.45 -2.37
N GLY A 182 -5.35 -23.77 -2.60
CA GLY A 182 -5.94 -24.78 -1.73
C GLY A 182 -7.43 -25.05 -1.97
N TYR A 183 -8.08 -24.36 -2.91
CA TYR A 183 -9.49 -24.61 -3.20
C TYR A 183 -9.70 -25.98 -3.85
N ARG A 184 -10.80 -26.63 -3.48
CA ARG A 184 -11.21 -27.94 -3.94
C ARG A 184 -12.45 -27.87 -4.81
N MET A 185 -12.59 -28.85 -5.70
CA MET A 185 -13.83 -29.04 -6.45
C MET A 185 -14.97 -29.44 -5.50
N ALA A 186 -16.04 -28.66 -5.51
CA ALA A 186 -17.27 -28.92 -4.76
C ALA A 186 -18.47 -28.41 -5.57
N PRO A 187 -19.70 -28.83 -5.26
CA PRO A 187 -20.88 -28.34 -5.96
C PRO A 187 -20.98 -26.81 -5.92
N VAL A 188 -21.20 -26.20 -7.09
CA VAL A 188 -21.40 -24.75 -7.25
C VAL A 188 -22.86 -24.45 -7.55
N ILE A 189 -23.35 -23.30 -7.11
CA ILE A 189 -24.72 -22.86 -7.38
C ILE A 189 -24.72 -22.06 -8.67
N GLY A 190 -25.60 -22.40 -9.62
CA GLY A 190 -25.73 -21.70 -10.90
C GLY A 190 -24.84 -22.23 -12.03
N GLY A 191 -24.12 -23.34 -11.81
CA GLY A 191 -23.42 -24.09 -12.85
C GLY A 191 -23.78 -25.57 -12.82
N ASP A 192 -23.64 -26.25 -13.96
CA ASP A 192 -23.88 -27.69 -14.07
C ASP A 192 -22.65 -28.45 -13.55
N GLY A 193 -22.55 -28.66 -12.24
CA GLY A 193 -21.62 -29.62 -11.64
C GLY A 193 -20.67 -29.08 -10.56
N LEU A 194 -19.43 -29.57 -10.60
CA LEU A 194 -18.38 -29.27 -9.62
C LEU A 194 -17.50 -28.12 -10.11
N GLY A 195 -17.17 -27.20 -9.21
CA GLY A 195 -16.23 -26.12 -9.47
C GLY A 195 -15.32 -25.87 -8.28
N PHE A 196 -14.15 -25.29 -8.52
CA PHE A 196 -13.28 -24.86 -7.44
C PHE A 196 -13.93 -23.72 -6.63
N GLY A 197 -13.87 -23.81 -5.30
CA GLY A 197 -14.51 -22.81 -4.43
C GLY A 197 -16.01 -23.00 -4.23
N GLY A 198 -16.58 -24.17 -4.55
CA GLY A 198 -17.95 -24.50 -4.18
C GLY A 198 -18.18 -24.25 -2.67
N GLY A 199 -19.18 -23.42 -2.36
CA GLY A 199 -19.48 -22.93 -1.00
C GLY A 199 -19.11 -21.47 -0.71
N VAL A 200 -18.24 -20.84 -1.51
CA VAL A 200 -17.77 -19.46 -1.25
C VAL A 200 -18.89 -18.41 -1.31
N CYS A 201 -19.87 -18.55 -2.21
CA CYS A 201 -21.03 -17.65 -2.25
C CYS A 201 -21.85 -17.65 -0.95
N GLN A 202 -21.85 -18.76 -0.19
CA GLN A 202 -22.51 -18.79 1.12
C GLN A 202 -21.78 -17.88 2.12
N VAL A 203 -20.45 -17.77 2.04
CA VAL A 203 -19.66 -16.86 2.88
C VAL A 203 -19.98 -15.41 2.52
N SER A 204 -19.98 -15.07 1.23
CA SER A 204 -20.38 -13.73 0.75
C SER A 204 -21.82 -13.39 1.18
N THR A 205 -22.75 -14.32 1.03
CA THR A 205 -24.13 -14.16 1.52
C THR A 205 -24.20 -13.94 3.04
N THR A 206 -23.40 -14.68 3.82
CA THR A 206 -23.40 -14.52 5.28
C THR A 206 -22.85 -13.15 5.67
N LEU A 207 -21.77 -12.70 5.03
CA LEU A 207 -21.21 -11.35 5.21
C LEU A 207 -22.23 -10.27 4.81
N TYR A 208 -22.87 -10.39 3.65
CA TYR A 208 -23.87 -9.43 3.17
C TYR A 208 -24.97 -9.16 4.19
N ASN A 209 -25.51 -10.21 4.81
CA ASN A 209 -26.56 -10.03 5.81
C ASN A 209 -26.03 -9.42 7.11
N ALA A 210 -24.80 -9.73 7.52
CA ALA A 210 -24.18 -9.10 8.68
C ALA A 210 -23.91 -7.59 8.43
N VAL A 211 -23.53 -7.25 7.19
CA VAL A 211 -23.36 -5.85 6.72
C VAL A 211 -24.69 -5.10 6.71
N LEU A 212 -25.77 -5.72 6.22
CA LEU A 212 -27.12 -5.13 6.29
C LEU A 212 -27.57 -4.91 7.72
N ASP A 213 -27.36 -5.88 8.60
CA ASP A 213 -27.70 -5.80 10.03
C ASP A 213 -26.92 -4.68 10.73
N ALA A 214 -25.66 -4.48 10.33
CA ALA A 214 -24.80 -3.37 10.78
C ALA A 214 -25.19 -1.99 10.21
N GLY A 215 -26.14 -1.91 9.27
CA GLY A 215 -26.54 -0.65 8.63
C GLY A 215 -25.47 -0.05 7.71
N LEU A 216 -24.53 -0.85 7.23
CA LEU A 216 -23.48 -0.41 6.32
C LEU A 216 -23.99 -0.30 4.87
N GLU A 217 -23.41 0.62 4.10
CA GLU A 217 -23.81 0.90 2.73
C GLU A 217 -23.38 -0.23 1.78
N VAL A 218 -24.34 -0.87 1.12
CA VAL A 218 -24.07 -1.88 0.08
C VAL A 218 -23.82 -1.18 -1.25
N VAL A 219 -22.60 -1.33 -1.78
CA VAL A 219 -22.15 -0.71 -3.04
C VAL A 219 -22.45 -1.61 -4.23
N GLU A 220 -22.25 -2.92 -4.06
CA GLU A 220 -22.50 -3.91 -5.10
C GLU A 220 -23.03 -5.20 -4.47
N ARG A 221 -24.11 -5.72 -5.05
CA ARG A 221 -24.67 -7.03 -4.72
C ARG A 221 -25.39 -7.60 -5.91
N HIS A 222 -25.17 -8.89 -6.17
CA HIS A 222 -25.88 -9.66 -7.20
C HIS A 222 -26.66 -10.83 -6.56
N PRO A 223 -27.92 -11.07 -6.93
CA PRO A 223 -28.62 -12.30 -6.56
C PRO A 223 -28.11 -13.52 -7.34
N HIS A 224 -28.30 -14.70 -6.78
CA HIS A 224 -28.20 -15.95 -7.52
C HIS A 224 -29.34 -16.04 -8.53
N SER A 225 -29.07 -16.67 -9.67
CA SER A 225 -30.10 -16.98 -10.69
C SER A 225 -31.16 -17.96 -10.18
N SER A 226 -30.83 -18.75 -9.16
CA SER A 226 -31.69 -19.78 -8.57
C SER A 226 -31.76 -19.63 -7.06
N ARG A 227 -32.86 -20.10 -6.46
CA ARG A 227 -33.05 -20.05 -5.01
C ARG A 227 -31.96 -20.84 -4.28
N VAL A 228 -31.37 -20.21 -3.26
CA VAL A 228 -30.43 -20.87 -2.35
C VAL A 228 -31.13 -21.35 -1.07
N PRO A 229 -30.73 -22.51 -0.50
CA PRO A 229 -31.46 -23.10 0.63
C PRO A 229 -31.11 -22.49 1.99
N TYR A 230 -30.05 -21.68 2.08
CA TYR A 230 -29.49 -21.23 3.36
C TYR A 230 -29.90 -19.80 3.78
N VAL A 231 -30.65 -19.07 2.95
CA VAL A 231 -31.23 -17.74 3.27
C VAL A 231 -32.59 -17.54 2.60
N ALA A 232 -33.34 -16.56 3.11
CA ALA A 232 -34.59 -16.12 2.49
C ALA A 232 -34.35 -15.46 1.11
N PRO A 233 -35.35 -15.44 0.21
CA PRO A 233 -35.25 -14.73 -1.07
C PRO A 233 -34.82 -13.26 -0.91
N GLY A 234 -33.91 -12.79 -1.77
CA GLY A 234 -33.40 -11.42 -1.75
C GLY A 234 -32.32 -11.15 -0.69
N LYS A 235 -31.98 -12.15 0.13
CA LYS A 235 -30.93 -12.05 1.16
C LYS A 235 -29.62 -12.73 0.74
N ASP A 236 -29.52 -13.20 -0.48
CA ASP A 236 -28.33 -13.87 -1.00
C ASP A 236 -27.37 -12.89 -1.69
N ALA A 237 -26.08 -13.21 -1.75
CA ALA A 237 -25.08 -12.44 -2.49
C ALA A 237 -24.17 -13.42 -3.27
N THR A 238 -24.23 -13.36 -4.59
CA THR A 238 -23.40 -14.15 -5.50
C THR A 238 -22.09 -13.46 -5.76
N VAL A 239 -21.02 -14.24 -5.82
CA VAL A 239 -19.70 -13.77 -6.23
C VAL A 239 -19.10 -14.73 -7.26
N VAL A 240 -18.49 -14.16 -8.28
CA VAL A 240 -17.70 -14.85 -9.30
C VAL A 240 -16.42 -14.04 -9.44
N PHE A 241 -15.27 -14.65 -9.16
CA PHE A 241 -14.00 -13.95 -9.25
C PHE A 241 -13.83 -13.31 -10.63
N ASP A 242 -13.43 -12.04 -10.66
CA ASP A 242 -13.23 -11.23 -11.88
C ASP A 242 -14.52 -10.93 -12.69
N ALA A 243 -15.72 -11.17 -12.13
CA ALA A 243 -16.98 -10.89 -12.82
C ALA A 243 -18.10 -10.31 -11.94
N LEU A 244 -18.43 -10.97 -10.81
CA LEU A 244 -19.48 -10.53 -9.90
C LEU A 244 -18.92 -10.40 -8.49
N ASP A 245 -19.11 -9.27 -7.84
CA ASP A 245 -18.57 -9.03 -6.51
C ASP A 245 -19.66 -8.68 -5.49
N PHE A 246 -19.30 -8.81 -4.22
CA PHE A 246 -20.05 -8.20 -3.13
C PHE A 246 -19.16 -7.11 -2.52
N ARG A 247 -19.64 -5.87 -2.60
CA ARG A 247 -18.93 -4.70 -2.11
C ARG A 247 -19.80 -3.89 -1.17
N PHE A 248 -19.21 -3.42 -0.09
CA PHE A 248 -19.87 -2.51 0.83
C PHE A 248 -18.90 -1.42 1.27
N ARG A 249 -19.43 -0.24 1.58
CA ARG A 249 -18.67 0.89 2.06
C ARG A 249 -18.88 1.03 3.56
N ASN A 250 -17.80 1.27 4.29
CA ASN A 250 -17.93 1.74 5.66
C ASN A 250 -18.32 3.22 5.65
N ASN A 251 -19.62 3.50 5.71
CA ASN A 251 -20.19 4.84 5.76
C ASN A 251 -20.23 5.44 7.18
N THR A 252 -19.57 4.82 8.15
CA THR A 252 -19.41 5.36 9.52
C THR A 252 -18.16 6.23 9.62
N ASP A 253 -18.02 6.94 10.74
CA ASP A 253 -16.85 7.76 11.10
C ASP A 253 -15.79 6.99 11.92
N TYR A 254 -15.95 5.67 12.07
CA TYR A 254 -15.02 4.78 12.78
C TYR A 254 -14.69 3.51 11.98
N PRO A 255 -13.55 2.84 12.22
CA PRO A 255 -13.25 1.58 11.54
C PRO A 255 -14.22 0.48 11.97
N VAL A 256 -14.57 -0.42 11.04
CA VAL A 256 -15.30 -1.65 11.37
C VAL A 256 -14.41 -2.87 11.18
N ILE A 257 -14.59 -3.88 12.02
CA ILE A 257 -13.82 -5.13 11.94
C ILE A 257 -14.75 -6.28 11.58
N ILE A 258 -14.37 -7.04 10.56
CA ILE A 258 -15.05 -8.28 10.19
C ILE A 258 -14.48 -9.42 11.04
N LYS A 259 -15.31 -10.07 11.85
CA LYS A 259 -14.98 -11.33 12.52
C LYS A 259 -15.78 -12.46 11.88
N ALA A 260 -15.08 -13.45 11.34
CA ALA A 260 -15.70 -14.52 10.56
C ALA A 260 -15.13 -15.87 10.95
N GLY A 261 -16.00 -16.88 11.01
CA GLY A 261 -15.58 -18.22 11.37
C GLY A 261 -16.67 -19.25 11.19
N MET A 262 -16.30 -20.50 11.42
CA MET A 262 -17.21 -21.63 11.36
C MET A 262 -16.98 -22.56 12.54
N SER A 263 -18.05 -22.95 13.22
CA SER A 263 -17.99 -23.91 14.32
C SER A 263 -19.27 -24.72 14.39
N ARG A 264 -19.16 -26.03 14.64
CA ARG A 264 -20.31 -26.97 14.76
C ARG A 264 -21.32 -26.85 13.61
N GLY A 265 -20.83 -26.71 12.38
CA GLY A 265 -21.69 -26.58 11.19
C GLY A 265 -22.32 -25.20 11.01
N LYS A 266 -22.03 -24.21 11.86
CA LYS A 266 -22.55 -22.84 11.76
C LYS A 266 -21.47 -21.92 11.22
N ILE A 267 -21.74 -21.29 10.07
CA ILE A 267 -20.92 -20.22 9.49
C ILE A 267 -21.44 -18.91 10.05
N SER A 268 -20.58 -18.09 10.65
CA SER A 268 -20.98 -16.83 11.27
C SER A 268 -20.06 -15.69 10.86
N VAL A 269 -20.67 -14.53 10.65
CA VAL A 269 -19.96 -13.26 10.44
C VAL A 269 -20.53 -12.23 11.40
N GLN A 270 -19.64 -11.51 12.07
CA GLN A 270 -19.91 -10.37 12.93
C GLN A 270 -19.23 -9.14 12.34
N ILE A 271 -19.90 -8.00 12.41
CA ILE A 271 -19.31 -6.69 12.18
C ILE A 271 -19.16 -6.03 13.55
N ILE A 272 -17.92 -5.70 13.90
CA ILE A 272 -17.59 -5.00 15.15
C ILE A 272 -17.41 -3.51 14.84
N GLY A 273 -18.05 -2.66 15.64
CA GLY A 273 -18.05 -1.20 15.58
C GLY A 273 -17.85 -0.57 16.96
N LYS A 274 -18.07 0.75 17.08
CA LYS A 274 -18.02 1.50 18.34
C LYS A 274 -19.35 1.49 19.10
#